data_AF-A0A8T3RKV4-F1
#
_entry.id   AF-A0A8T3RKV4-F1
#
_cell.length_a   1.000
_cell.length_b   1.000
_cell.length_c   1.000
_cell.angle_alpha   90.00
_cell.angle_beta   90.00
_cell.angle_gamma   90.00
#
_symmetry.space_group_name_H-M   'P 1'
#
loop_
_entity.id
_entity.type
_entity.pdbx_description
1 polymer ?
#
loop_
_entity_poly.entity_id
_entity_poly.type
_entity_poly.pdbx_seq_one_letter_code
_entity_poly.pdbx_strand_id
1 'polypeptide(L)'
;MGRARRPLFELPPGKWRKTALVLLIAFFLIGGAAHFAMPDSYIAIMPPWLPAHRELVYLSGACEILGAVGLLFAASRRAAGVGLMLLVVAVFPSNIHMALHPEQFASLPRWALYARLPLQLAILAWVWWATRSRLRRPPIE
;
A
#
# COMPACT_ATOMS: atom_id res chain seq x y z
N MET A 1 -3.34 -0.30 -39.55
CA MET A 1 -2.26 0.06 -38.60
C MET A 1 -2.46 -0.72 -37.31
N GLY A 2 -1.66 -1.77 -37.08
CA GLY A 2 -1.76 -2.61 -35.88
C GLY A 2 -1.23 -1.87 -34.66
N ARG A 3 -2.07 -1.64 -33.66
CA ARG A 3 -1.66 -1.12 -32.35
C ARG A 3 -0.71 -2.16 -31.75
N ALA A 4 0.60 -1.89 -31.76
CA ALA A 4 1.59 -2.78 -31.15
C ALA A 4 1.10 -3.15 -29.74
N ARG A 5 0.89 -4.45 -29.48
CA ARG A 5 0.42 -4.93 -28.18
C ARG A 5 1.45 -4.51 -27.15
N ARG A 6 1.08 -3.60 -26.24
CA ARG A 6 1.96 -3.25 -25.13
C ARG A 6 2.20 -4.51 -24.30
N PRO A 7 3.44 -4.81 -23.93
CA PRO A 7 3.73 -5.98 -23.12
C PRO A 7 2.96 -5.90 -21.80
N LEU A 8 2.36 -7.02 -21.42
CA LEU A 8 1.53 -7.13 -20.21
C LEU A 8 2.33 -6.70 -18.95
N PHE A 9 3.62 -7.02 -18.94
CA PHE A 9 4.60 -6.67 -17.91
C PHE A 9 5.60 -5.63 -18.40
N GLU A 10 5.19 -4.36 -18.48
CA GLU A 10 6.09 -3.25 -18.84
C GLU A 10 6.58 -2.51 -17.59
N LEU A 11 7.82 -2.78 -17.16
CA LEU A 11 8.40 -2.11 -15.99
C LEU A 11 8.71 -0.62 -16.28
N PRO A 12 8.65 0.27 -15.28
CA PRO A 12 8.96 1.68 -15.47
C PRO A 12 10.39 1.89 -16.01
N PRO A 13 10.62 2.91 -16.86
CA PRO A 13 11.97 3.27 -17.26
C PRO A 13 12.78 3.81 -16.07
N GLY A 14 14.06 3.44 -16.02
CA GLY A 14 15.01 3.86 -14.98
C GLY A 14 15.15 2.87 -13.83
N LYS A 15 16.41 2.52 -13.49
CA LYS A 15 16.75 1.50 -12.48
C LYS A 15 16.07 1.74 -11.13
N TRP A 16 16.12 2.98 -10.64
CA TRP A 16 15.57 3.34 -9.32
C TRP A 16 14.07 3.14 -9.22
N ARG A 17 13.35 3.47 -10.29
CA ARG A 17 11.90 3.37 -10.29
C ARG A 17 11.43 1.93 -10.46
N LYS A 18 12.16 1.13 -11.24
CA LYS A 18 11.96 -0.32 -11.31
C LYS A 18 12.18 -0.94 -9.93
N THR A 19 13.31 -0.65 -9.27
CA THR A 19 13.60 -1.14 -7.91
C THR A 19 12.52 -0.72 -6.93
N ALA A 20 12.11 0.54 -6.94
CA ALA A 20 11.06 1.04 -6.06
C ALA A 20 9.71 0.36 -6.28
N LEU A 21 9.34 0.06 -7.53
CA LEU A 21 8.10 -0.67 -7.82
C LEU A 21 8.17 -2.11 -7.31
N VAL A 22 9.29 -2.81 -7.52
CA VAL A 22 9.48 -4.19 -7.04
C VAL A 22 9.42 -4.27 -5.52
N LEU A 23 10.11 -3.34 -4.84
CA LEU A 23 10.08 -3.25 -3.38
C LEU A 23 8.67 -2.92 -2.87
N LEU A 24 7.93 -2.07 -3.58
CA LEU A 24 6.55 -1.72 -3.22
C LEU A 24 5.61 -2.93 -3.35
N ILE A 25 5.77 -3.72 -4.41
CA ILE A 25 5.02 -4.97 -4.62
C ILE A 25 5.32 -5.96 -3.49
N ALA A 26 6.60 -6.16 -3.18
CA ALA A 26 7.01 -7.05 -2.09
C ALA A 26 6.44 -6.58 -0.74
N PHE A 27 6.52 -5.28 -0.46
CA PHE A 27 5.98 -4.68 0.76
C PHE A 27 4.49 -4.99 0.96
N PHE A 28 3.65 -4.73 -0.05
CA PHE A 28 2.21 -4.99 0.05
C PHE A 28 1.85 -6.47 -0.02
N LEU A 29 2.62 -7.32 -0.71
CA LEU A 29 2.39 -8.76 -0.67
C LEU A 29 2.69 -9.35 0.72
N ILE A 30 3.80 -8.94 1.33
CA ILE A 30 4.20 -9.40 2.67
C ILE A 30 3.21 -8.87 3.70
N GLY A 31 2.89 -7.57 3.67
CA GLY A 31 1.90 -6.96 4.57
C GLY A 31 0.51 -7.60 4.41
N GLY A 32 0.07 -7.79 3.17
CA GLY A 32 -1.22 -8.40 2.87
C GLY A 32 -1.31 -9.85 3.35
N ALA A 33 -0.26 -10.65 3.14
CA ALA A 33 -0.19 -12.01 3.66
C ALA A 33 -0.18 -12.05 5.20
N ALA A 34 0.49 -11.10 5.86
CA ALA A 34 0.56 -11.03 7.31
C ALA A 34 -0.81 -10.78 7.98
N HIS A 35 -1.76 -10.12 7.31
CA HIS A 35 -3.14 -10.00 7.80
C HIS A 35 -3.84 -11.36 7.96
N PHE A 36 -3.48 -12.35 7.15
CA PHE A 36 -4.03 -13.71 7.22
C PHE A 36 -3.21 -14.61 8.13
N ALA A 37 -1.89 -14.44 8.15
CA ALA A 37 -0.98 -15.27 8.95
C ALA A 37 -0.99 -14.88 10.44
N MET A 38 -1.18 -13.60 10.76
CA MET A 38 -1.11 -13.06 12.12
C MET A 38 -2.29 -12.10 12.43
N PRO A 39 -3.55 -12.48 12.17
CA PRO A 39 -4.70 -11.58 12.24
C PRO A 39 -4.88 -10.94 13.62
N ASP A 40 -4.60 -11.66 14.70
CA ASP A 40 -4.83 -11.16 16.06
C ASP A 40 -3.92 -9.97 16.40
N SER A 41 -2.72 -9.88 15.79
CA SER A 41 -1.84 -8.70 15.92
C SER A 41 -2.43 -7.45 15.25
N TYR A 42 -3.18 -7.62 14.16
CA TYR A 42 -3.85 -6.52 13.46
C TYR A 42 -5.17 -6.15 14.15
N ILE A 43 -5.93 -7.13 14.63
CA ILE A 43 -7.18 -6.92 15.37
C ILE A 43 -6.89 -6.14 16.67
N ALA A 44 -5.79 -6.46 17.36
CA ALA A 44 -5.41 -5.83 18.62
C ALA A 44 -5.17 -4.31 18.50
N ILE A 45 -4.87 -3.79 17.31
CA ILE A 45 -4.63 -2.36 17.08
C ILE A 45 -5.84 -1.61 16.52
N MET A 46 -6.95 -2.31 16.29
CA MET A 46 -8.14 -1.69 15.71
C MET A 46 -8.87 -0.78 16.70
N PRO A 47 -9.24 0.44 16.29
CA PRO A 47 -10.06 1.32 17.11
C PRO A 47 -11.40 0.67 17.48
N PRO A 48 -11.86 0.77 18.75
CA PRO A 48 -13.03 0.03 19.23
C PRO A 48 -14.37 0.47 18.62
N TRP A 49 -14.41 1.60 17.91
CA TRP A 49 -15.60 2.10 17.22
C TRP A 49 -15.79 1.47 15.83
N LEU A 50 -14.80 0.74 15.30
CA LEU A 50 -14.96 -0.02 14.06
C LEU A 50 -15.67 -1.35 14.36
N PRO A 51 -16.74 -1.71 13.63
CA PRO A 51 -17.32 -3.03 13.75
C PRO A 51 -16.46 -4.07 13.03
N ALA A 52 -16.73 -5.36 13.27
CA ALA A 52 -16.24 -6.46 12.43
C ALA A 52 -14.71 -6.43 12.18
N HIS A 53 -13.93 -6.31 13.26
CA HIS A 53 -12.47 -6.13 13.18
C HIS A 53 -11.79 -7.21 12.32
N ARG A 54 -12.16 -8.48 12.49
CA ARG A 54 -11.54 -9.60 11.79
C ARG A 54 -11.81 -9.53 10.29
N GLU A 55 -13.05 -9.22 9.92
CA GLU A 55 -13.50 -9.09 8.54
C GLU A 55 -12.80 -7.91 7.86
N LEU A 56 -12.68 -6.78 8.54
CA LEU A 56 -11.96 -5.61 8.04
C LEU A 56 -10.47 -5.89 7.83
N VAL A 57 -9.82 -6.62 8.75
CA VAL A 57 -8.41 -7.06 8.62
C VAL A 57 -8.24 -7.99 7.42
N TYR A 58 -9.12 -8.96 7.21
CA TYR A 58 -9.03 -9.82 6.02
C TYR A 58 -9.34 -9.08 4.73
N LEU A 59 -10.30 -8.15 4.75
CA LEU A 59 -10.62 -7.32 3.61
C LEU A 59 -9.45 -6.42 3.22
N SER A 60 -8.80 -5.76 4.19
CA SER A 60 -7.63 -4.93 3.91
C SER A 60 -6.48 -5.77 3.38
N GLY A 61 -6.19 -6.92 4.01
CA GLY A 61 -5.15 -7.84 3.53
C GLY A 61 -5.39 -8.33 2.10
N ALA A 62 -6.63 -8.67 1.75
CA ALA A 62 -7.00 -9.05 0.39
C ALA A 62 -6.79 -7.87 -0.60
N CYS A 63 -7.19 -6.66 -0.21
CA CYS A 63 -6.98 -5.46 -1.03
C CYS A 63 -5.49 -5.15 -1.24
N GLU A 64 -4.64 -5.36 -0.24
CA GLU A 64 -3.19 -5.19 -0.37
C GLU A 64 -2.60 -6.16 -1.40
N ILE A 65 -2.97 -7.45 -1.31
CA ILE A 65 -2.50 -8.48 -2.25
C ILE A 65 -3.00 -8.17 -3.67
N LEU A 66 -4.29 -7.88 -3.84
CA LEU A 66 -4.87 -7.53 -5.15
C LEU A 66 -4.22 -6.28 -5.74
N GLY A 67 -3.99 -5.25 -4.92
CA GLY A 67 -3.27 -4.05 -5.31
C GLY A 67 -1.85 -4.36 -5.77
N ALA A 68 -1.10 -5.14 -4.99
CA ALA A 68 0.27 -5.54 -5.33
C ALA A 68 0.35 -6.34 -6.63
N VAL A 69 -0.56 -7.29 -6.84
CA VAL A 69 -0.69 -8.03 -8.11
C VAL A 69 -1.04 -7.07 -9.25
N GLY A 70 -1.96 -6.12 -9.00
CA GLY A 70 -2.34 -5.08 -9.96
C GLY A 70 -1.20 -4.14 -10.37
N LEU A 71 -0.16 -3.97 -9.55
CA LEU A 71 1.03 -3.18 -9.88
C LEU A 71 1.94 -3.84 -10.92
N LEU A 72 1.89 -5.18 -11.03
CA LEU A 72 2.67 -5.95 -12.00
C LEU A 72 2.30 -5.59 -13.44
N PHE A 73 1.01 -5.34 -13.67
CA PHE A 73 0.46 -5.07 -14.99
C PHE A 73 0.46 -3.58 -15.32
N ALA A 74 1.08 -3.21 -16.45
CA ALA A 74 1.19 -1.81 -16.85
C ALA A 74 -0.18 -1.14 -17.06
N ALA A 75 -1.19 -1.89 -17.49
CA ALA A 75 -2.55 -1.42 -17.72
C ALA A 75 -3.30 -1.05 -16.42
N SER A 76 -3.12 -1.82 -15.35
CA SER A 76 -3.81 -1.58 -14.06
C SER A 76 -2.96 -0.81 -13.05
N ARG A 77 -1.64 -0.64 -13.27
CA ARG A 77 -0.72 -0.04 -12.28
C ARG A 77 -1.19 1.27 -11.68
N ARG A 78 -1.77 2.16 -12.50
CA ARG A 78 -2.30 3.44 -12.00
C ARG A 78 -3.51 3.24 -11.09
N ALA A 79 -4.46 2.39 -11.50
CA ALA A 79 -5.65 2.08 -10.71
C ALA A 79 -5.26 1.35 -9.41
N ALA A 80 -4.36 0.37 -9.49
CA ALA A 80 -3.81 -0.33 -8.34
C ALA A 80 -3.09 0.61 -7.37
N GLY A 81 -2.29 1.56 -7.89
CA GLY A 81 -1.66 2.61 -7.08
C GLY A 81 -2.66 3.48 -6.33
N VAL A 82 -3.70 3.95 -7.02
CA VAL A 82 -4.77 4.74 -6.38
C VAL A 82 -5.51 3.90 -5.34
N GLY A 83 -5.84 2.64 -5.65
CA GLY A 83 -6.50 1.73 -4.72
C GLY A 83 -5.67 1.49 -3.45
N LEU A 84 -4.37 1.22 -3.59
CA LEU A 84 -3.44 1.07 -2.47
C LEU A 84 -3.32 2.37 -1.66
N MET A 85 -3.30 3.54 -2.29
CA MET A 85 -3.30 4.81 -1.56
C MET A 85 -4.58 5.00 -0.76
N LEU A 86 -5.75 4.72 -1.35
CA LEU A 86 -7.03 4.80 -0.65
C LEU A 86 -7.08 3.81 0.51
N LEU A 87 -6.59 2.60 0.33
CA LEU A 87 -6.50 1.60 1.39
C LEU A 87 -5.59 2.06 2.52
N VAL A 88 -4.40 2.59 2.20
CA VAL A 88 -3.49 3.17 3.19
C VAL A 88 -4.17 4.30 3.96
N VAL A 89 -4.95 5.17 3.31
CA VAL A 89 -5.73 6.20 4.01
C VAL A 89 -6.81 5.56 4.90
N ALA A 90 -7.51 4.52 4.42
CA ALA A 90 -8.57 3.85 5.17
C ALA A 90 -8.08 3.15 6.44
N VAL A 91 -6.86 2.61 6.45
CA VAL A 91 -6.25 1.97 7.64
C VAL A 91 -5.53 2.96 8.57
N PHE A 92 -5.38 4.23 8.15
CA PHE A 92 -4.71 5.26 8.95
C PHE A 92 -5.31 5.51 10.34
N PRO A 93 -6.65 5.46 10.53
CA PRO A 93 -7.26 5.63 11.84
C PRO A 93 -6.70 4.67 12.91
N SER A 94 -6.31 3.44 12.55
CA SER A 94 -5.68 2.50 13.50
C SER A 94 -4.34 3.01 14.02
N ASN A 95 -3.50 3.57 13.14
CA ASN A 95 -2.21 4.13 13.57
C ASN A 95 -2.38 5.44 14.36
N ILE A 96 -3.38 6.26 14.05
CA ILE A 96 -3.75 7.41 14.87
C ILE A 96 -4.21 6.96 16.26
N HIS A 97 -5.09 5.95 16.33
CA HIS A 97 -5.59 5.42 17.60
C HIS A 97 -4.47 4.95 18.51
N MET A 98 -3.49 4.22 17.96
CA MET A 98 -2.30 3.80 18.70
C MET A 98 -1.44 4.96 19.20
N ALA A 99 -1.28 6.02 18.40
CA ALA A 99 -0.51 7.19 18.78
C ALA A 99 -1.21 8.05 19.86
N LEU A 100 -2.55 8.02 19.90
CA LEU A 100 -3.36 8.72 20.90
C LEU A 100 -3.49 7.95 22.22
N HIS A 101 -3.37 6.62 22.19
CA HIS A 101 -3.52 5.75 23.37
C HIS A 101 -2.29 4.85 23.59
N PRO A 102 -1.06 5.41 23.65
CA PRO A 102 0.17 4.63 23.69
C PRO A 102 0.28 3.68 24.89
N GLU A 103 -0.41 4.00 25.99
CA GLU A 103 -0.52 3.16 27.19
C GLU A 103 -1.22 1.82 26.95
N GLN A 104 -2.12 1.74 25.96
CA GLN A 104 -2.81 0.50 25.59
C GLN A 104 -1.92 -0.44 24.77
N PHE A 105 -0.78 0.06 24.26
CA PHE A 105 0.14 -0.65 23.36
C PHE A 105 1.55 -0.76 23.96
N ALA A 106 1.65 -1.03 25.26
CA ALA A 106 2.91 -1.07 26.02
C ALA A 106 3.93 -2.10 25.51
N SER A 107 3.52 -3.08 24.68
CA SER A 107 4.43 -4.02 24.01
C SER A 107 5.32 -3.36 22.96
N LEU A 108 4.96 -2.15 22.50
CA LEU A 108 5.71 -1.38 21.52
C LEU A 108 6.30 -0.13 22.18
N PRO A 109 7.55 0.25 21.83
CA PRO A 109 8.11 1.49 22.34
C PRO A 109 7.34 2.68 21.78
N ARG A 110 7.09 3.71 22.61
CA ARG A 110 6.27 4.88 22.25
C ARG A 110 6.71 5.55 20.95
N TRP A 111 8.02 5.67 20.73
CA TRP A 111 8.56 6.26 19.49
C TRP A 111 8.11 5.50 18.24
N ALA A 112 7.94 4.18 18.30
CA ALA A 112 7.50 3.36 17.17
C ALA A 112 6.03 3.59 16.85
N LEU A 113 5.19 3.89 17.86
CA LEU A 113 3.78 4.26 17.65
C LEU A 113 3.69 5.56 16.85
N TYR A 114 4.45 6.58 17.26
CA TYR A 114 4.49 7.86 16.54
C TYR A 114 5.16 7.74 15.16
N ALA A 115 6.20 6.91 15.02
CA ALA A 115 6.92 6.72 13.76
C ALA A 115 6.05 6.14 12.64
N ARG A 116 4.97 5.41 12.98
CA ARG A 116 3.99 4.90 12.01
C ARG A 116 3.31 6.01 11.23
N LEU A 117 3.05 7.16 11.85
CA LEU A 117 2.34 8.28 11.21
C LEU A 117 3.13 8.86 10.02
N PRO A 118 4.39 9.34 10.17
CA PRO A 118 5.18 9.80 9.03
C PRO A 118 5.54 8.67 8.07
N LEU A 119 5.74 7.43 8.56
CA LEU A 119 5.98 6.28 7.69
C LEU A 119 4.81 6.05 6.73
N GLN A 120 3.57 6.22 7.19
CA GLN A 120 2.39 6.06 6.35
C GLN A 120 2.29 7.13 5.26
N LEU A 121 2.67 8.37 5.58
CA LEU A 121 2.80 9.44 4.58
C LEU A 121 3.91 9.14 3.57
N ALA A 122 5.04 8.57 4.03
CA ALA A 122 6.12 8.14 3.15
C ALA A 122 5.67 7.01 2.21
N ILE A 123 4.86 6.05 2.70
CA ILE A 123 4.27 4.99 1.88
C ILE A 123 3.34 5.59 0.81
N LEU A 124 2.47 6.54 1.15
CA LEU A 124 1.62 7.23 0.17
C LEU A 124 2.45 7.91 -0.92
N ALA A 125 3.50 8.63 -0.53
CA ALA A 125 4.41 9.28 -1.47
C ALA A 125 5.15 8.25 -2.36
N TRP A 126 5.55 7.12 -1.78
CA TRP A 126 6.20 6.03 -2.50
C TRP A 126 5.27 5.39 -3.53
N VAL A 127 4.03 5.07 -3.16
CA VAL A 127 3.02 4.54 -4.09
C VAL A 127 2.79 5.52 -5.23
N TRP A 128 2.56 6.79 -4.92
CA TRP A 128 2.37 7.82 -5.93
C TRP A 128 3.54 7.90 -6.90
N TRP A 129 4.77 7.98 -6.39
CA TRP A 129 5.96 8.10 -7.22
C TRP A 129 6.22 6.86 -8.07
N ALA A 130 6.08 5.66 -7.51
CA ALA A 130 6.28 4.40 -8.22
C ALA A 130 5.24 4.22 -9.35
N THR A 131 3.99 4.61 -9.13
CA THR A 131 2.88 4.34 -10.06
C THR A 131 2.59 5.45 -11.07
N ARG A 132 3.12 6.66 -10.90
CA ARG A 132 2.86 7.80 -11.80
C ARG A 132 3.44 7.62 -13.20
N SER A 133 2.69 7.09 -14.16
CA SER A 133 3.14 7.00 -15.55
C SER A 133 3.67 8.36 -16.01
N ARG A 134 4.92 8.44 -16.49
CA ARG A 134 5.31 9.61 -17.28
C ARG A 134 4.41 9.55 -18.50
N LEU A 135 3.42 10.45 -18.60
CA LEU A 135 2.80 10.74 -19.87
C LEU A 135 3.99 11.03 -20.80
N ARG A 136 4.25 10.15 -21.78
CA ARG A 136 5.05 10.57 -22.92
C ARG A 136 4.29 11.77 -23.46
N ARG A 137 4.84 12.97 -23.28
CA ARG A 137 4.38 14.13 -24.04
C ARG A 137 4.51 13.69 -25.51
N PRO A 138 3.44 13.78 -26.33
CA PRO A 138 3.64 13.60 -27.76
C PRO A 138 4.74 14.58 -28.21
N PRO A 139 5.59 14.19 -29.16
CA PRO A 139 6.47 15.17 -29.81
C PRO A 139 5.60 16.34 -30.28
N ILE A 140 6.02 17.55 -29.96
CA ILE A 140 5.45 18.74 -30.60
C ILE A 140 6.05 18.71 -32.01
N GLU A 141 5.28 18.22 -32.98
CA GLU A 141 5.54 18.46 -34.41
C GLU A 141 4.96 19.83 -34.79
#